data_AF-A0A1M5ZYK7-F1
#
_entry.id   AF-A0A1M5ZYK7-F1
#
_cell.length_a   1.000
_cell.length_b   1.000
_cell.length_c   1.000
_cell.angle_alpha   90.00
_cell.angle_beta   90.00
_cell.angle_gamma   90.00
#
_symmetry.space_group_name_H-M   'P 1'
#
loop_
_entity.id
_entity.type
_entity.pdbx_description
1 polymer ?
#
loop_
_entity_poly.entity_id
_entity_poly.type
_entity_poly.pdbx_seq_one_letter_code
_entity_poly.pdbx_strand_id
1 'polypeptide(L)' 'MKLHHVWSKATPIFDDENLISCAGLVPVVSLAEQTGLSELVAEKVRFKTCRVKSAGSNPAGKVGSIVAGMAAGADCID' A
#
# COMPACT_ATOMS: atom_id res chain seq x y z
N MET A 1 32.22 -2.13 -22.76
CA MET A 1 31.48 -3.41 -22.70
C MET A 1 29.99 -3.10 -22.74
N LYS A 2 29.27 -3.61 -23.75
CA LYS A 2 27.80 -3.52 -23.84
C LYS A 2 27.23 -4.85 -23.33
N LEU A 3 26.35 -4.82 -22.33
CA LEU A 3 25.67 -6.01 -21.82
C LEU A 3 24.43 -6.30 -22.68
N HIS A 4 24.24 -7.58 -23.02
CA HIS A 4 23.38 -8.08 -24.11
C HIS A 4 22.01 -8.57 -23.63
N HIS A 5 21.68 -8.43 -22.35
CA HIS A 5 20.45 -8.99 -21.80
C HIS A 5 19.44 -7.90 -21.47
N VAL A 6 18.28 -7.97 -22.14
CA VAL A 6 17.08 -7.23 -21.74
C VAL A 6 16.53 -7.89 -20.48
N TRP A 7 16.48 -7.15 -19.39
CA TRP A 7 15.99 -7.62 -18.10
C TRP A 7 14.46 -7.84 -18.18
N SER A 8 14.01 -9.04 -18.52
CA SER A 8 12.59 -9.34 -18.74
C SER A 8 11.81 -9.63 -17.46
N LYS A 9 12.48 -9.81 -16.30
CA LYS A 9 11.84 -9.86 -14.99
C LYS A 9 12.84 -9.63 -13.86
N ALA A 10 12.60 -8.62 -13.02
CA ALA A 10 13.29 -8.43 -11.75
C ALA A 10 12.37 -8.88 -10.63
N THR A 11 12.85 -9.77 -9.77
CA THR A 11 12.18 -10.09 -8.51
C THR A 11 13.04 -9.48 -7.41
N PRO A 12 12.62 -8.34 -6.83
CA PRO A 12 13.33 -7.80 -5.68
C PRO A 12 13.20 -8.79 -4.52
N ILE A 13 14.33 -9.21 -3.96
CA ILE A 13 14.40 -10.02 -2.75
C ILE A 13 15.15 -9.16 -1.73
N PHE A 14 14.49 -8.87 -0.61
CA PHE A 14 15.08 -8.15 0.51
C PHE A 14 15.46 -9.20 1.55
N ASP A 15 16.76 -9.34 1.82
CA ASP A 15 17.37 -10.42 2.59
C ASP A 15 17.87 -9.99 3.98
N ASP A 16 17.57 -8.76 4.40
CA ASP A 16 17.98 -8.21 5.69
C ASP A 16 16.76 -7.88 6.57
N GLU A 17 16.71 -8.49 7.75
CA GLU A 17 15.63 -8.36 8.74
C GLU A 17 15.46 -6.95 9.31
N ASN A 18 16.41 -6.03 9.08
CA ASN A 18 16.40 -4.64 9.56
C ASN A 18 16.48 -3.59 8.43
N LEU A 19 16.45 -4.00 7.16
CA LEU A 19 16.66 -3.12 6.01
C LEU A 19 15.36 -2.55 5.44
N ILE A 20 14.44 -2.09 6.31
CA ILE A 20 13.34 -1.21 5.90
C ILE A 20 13.07 -0.15 6.99
N SER A 21 14.02 0.76 7.20
CA SER A 21 13.68 2.05 7.79
C SER A 21 12.97 2.89 6.72
N CYS A 22 11.64 2.72 6.60
CA CYS A 22 10.72 3.51 5.75
C CYS A 22 10.99 3.59 4.24
N ALA A 23 12.13 3.15 3.73
CA ALA A 23 12.50 3.18 2.31
C ALA A 23 11.67 2.20 1.46
N GLY A 24 11.02 1.22 2.09
CA GLY A 24 10.09 0.28 1.47
C GLY A 24 8.65 0.79 1.37
N LEU A 25 8.28 1.83 2.15
CA LEU A 25 6.90 2.32 2.10
C LEU A 25 6.61 3.03 0.78
N VAL A 26 7.55 3.81 0.26
CA VAL A 26 7.42 4.48 -1.04
C VAL A 26 7.16 3.48 -2.18
N PRO A 27 7.96 2.41 -2.38
CA PRO A 27 7.67 1.43 -3.41
C PRO A 27 6.37 0.64 -3.14
N VAL A 28 6.00 0.37 -1.88
CA VAL A 28 4.73 -0.31 -1.54
C VAL A 28 3.52 0.55 -1.87
N VAL A 29 3.51 1.82 -1.49
CA VAL A 29 2.42 2.76 -1.81
C VAL A 29 2.37 3.00 -3.32
N SER A 30 3.52 3.10 -3.99
CA SER A 30 3.57 3.23 -5.46
C SER A 30 2.99 2.00 -6.17
N LEU A 31 3.20 0.80 -5.64
CA LEU A 31 2.61 -0.42 -6.17
C LEU A 31 1.08 -0.46 -5.92
N ALA A 32 0.62 -0.04 -4.75
CA ALA A 32 -0.80 0.05 -4.43
C ALA A 32 -1.53 1.00 -5.39
N GLU A 33 -0.94 2.14 -5.72
CA GLU A 33 -1.46 3.07 -6.73
C GLU A 33 -1.46 2.44 -8.14
N GLN A 34 -0.34 1.83 -8.57
CA GLN A 34 -0.25 1.20 -9.90
C GLN A 34 -1.22 0.02 -10.09
N THR A 35 -1.56 -0.68 -9.02
CA THR A 35 -2.51 -1.80 -9.03
C THR A 35 -3.97 -1.36 -8.87
N GLY A 36 -4.22 -0.05 -8.70
CA GLY A 36 -5.57 0.51 -8.57
C GLY A 36 -6.25 0.16 -7.25
N LEU A 37 -5.49 0.04 -6.15
CA LEU A 37 -6.05 -0.29 -4.84
C LEU A 37 -7.08 0.74 -4.39
N SER A 38 -6.82 2.02 -4.64
CA SER A 38 -7.72 3.13 -4.29
C SER A 38 -9.07 2.99 -5.00
N GLU A 39 -9.04 2.72 -6.31
CA GLU A 39 -10.20 2.50 -7.16
C GLU A 39 -10.98 1.25 -6.69
N LEU A 40 -10.27 0.15 -6.41
CA LEU A 40 -10.90 -1.07 -5.93
C LEU A 40 -11.64 -0.86 -4.60
N VAL A 41 -11.03 -0.12 -3.66
CA VAL A 41 -11.69 0.23 -2.39
C VAL A 41 -12.89 1.14 -2.64
N ALA A 42 -12.74 2.15 -3.50
CA ALA A 42 -13.82 3.07 -3.86
C ALA A 42 -14.99 2.35 -4.56
N GLU A 43 -14.75 1.25 -5.27
CA GLU A 43 -15.79 0.45 -5.91
C GLU A 43 -16.44 -0.56 -4.96
N LYS A 44 -15.65 -1.26 -4.16
CA LYS A 44 -16.12 -2.45 -3.42
C LYS A 44 -16.52 -2.16 -1.98
N VAL A 45 -15.98 -1.11 -1.36
CA VAL A 45 -16.29 -0.80 0.04
C VAL A 45 -17.49 0.15 0.10
N ARG A 46 -18.57 -0.32 0.74
CA ARG A 46 -19.79 0.46 0.98
C ARG A 46 -20.19 0.33 2.44
N PHE A 47 -20.31 1.46 3.13
CA PHE A 47 -20.84 1.49 4.48
C PHE A 47 -22.36 1.63 4.44
N LYS A 48 -23.07 0.63 4.96
CA LYS A 48 -24.54 0.65 5.07
C LYS A 48 -25.01 1.51 6.24
N THR A 49 -24.18 1.62 7.28
CA THR A 49 -24.45 2.40 8.49
C THR A 49 -23.15 3.02 8.98
N CYS A 50 -23.25 4.23 9.53
CA CYS A 50 -22.13 4.96 10.12
C CYS A 50 -22.62 5.65 11.40
N ARG A 51 -21.89 5.52 12.51
CA ARG A 51 -22.22 6.22 13.78
C ARG A 51 -22.07 7.74 13.64
N VAL A 52 -21.10 8.19 12.86
CA VAL A 52 -20.84 9.61 12.54
C VAL A 52 -20.83 9.75 11.02
N LYS A 53 -21.41 10.83 10.49
CA LYS A 53 -21.49 11.06 9.02
C LYS A 53 -20.14 10.98 8.32
N SER A 54 -19.08 11.48 8.96
CA SER A 54 -17.71 11.46 8.43
C SER A 54 -17.03 10.09 8.54
N ALA A 55 -17.58 9.11 9.26
CA ALA A 55 -16.93 7.81 9.42
C ALA A 55 -16.77 7.09 8.08
N GLY A 56 -17.80 7.14 7.23
CA GLY A 56 -17.77 6.52 5.90
C GLY A 56 -17.19 7.38 4.79
N SER A 57 -16.74 8.61 5.06
CA SER A 57 -16.13 9.47 4.04
C SER A 57 -14.72 8.97 3.68
N ASN A 58 -14.33 9.17 2.42
CA ASN A 58 -13.01 8.80 1.89
C ASN A 58 -12.53 7.38 2.30
N PRO A 59 -13.27 6.31 1.94
CA PRO A 59 -12.87 4.94 2.28
C PRO A 59 -11.50 4.59 1.72
N ALA A 60 -11.18 4.99 0.49
CA ALA A 60 -9.91 4.71 -0.15
C ALA A 60 -8.73 5.31 0.61
N GLY A 61 -8.78 6.61 0.95
CA GLY A 61 -7.71 7.26 1.69
C GLY A 61 -7.55 6.71 3.12
N LYS A 62 -8.65 6.39 3.81
CA LYS A 62 -8.60 5.81 5.16
C LYS A 62 -8.00 4.41 5.15
N VAL A 63 -8.48 3.53 4.28
CA VAL A 63 -7.93 2.17 4.13
C VAL A 63 -6.47 2.25 3.72
N GLY A 64 -6.12 3.10 2.76
CA GLY A 64 -4.75 3.33 2.33
C GLY A 64 -3.84 3.75 3.48
N SER A 65 -4.29 4.66 4.35
CA SER A 65 -3.50 5.11 5.52
C SER A 65 -3.25 4.00 6.54
N ILE A 66 -4.23 3.12 6.78
CA ILE A 66 -4.08 1.96 7.67
C ILE A 66 -3.07 0.98 7.09
N VAL A 67 -3.23 0.62 5.81
CA VAL A 67 -2.30 -0.29 5.12
C VAL A 67 -0.88 0.28 5.11
N ALA A 68 -0.73 1.59 4.87
CA ALA A 68 0.56 2.27 4.94
C ALA A 68 1.16 2.22 6.36
N GLY A 69 0.35 2.44 7.40
CA GLY A 69 0.78 2.29 8.79
C GLY A 69 1.25 0.87 9.11
N MET A 70 0.48 -0.15 8.69
CA MET A 70 0.84 -1.55 8.87
C MET A 70 2.13 -1.91 8.12
N ALA A 71 2.29 -1.43 6.88
CA ALA A 71 3.52 -1.61 6.10
C ALA A 71 4.73 -0.88 6.72
N ALA A 72 4.49 0.18 7.49
CA ALA A 72 5.50 0.90 8.26
C ALA A 72 5.78 0.27 9.65
N GLY A 73 5.12 -0.84 9.99
CA GLY A 73 5.33 -1.57 11.24
C GLY A 73 4.30 -1.30 12.35
N ALA A 74 3.21 -0.58 12.07
CA ALA A 74 2.12 -0.44 13.03
C ALA A 74 1.36 -1.77 13.19
N ASP A 75 1.14 -2.20 14.42
CA ASP A 75 0.41 -3.41 14.78
C ASP A 75 -1.01 -3.13 15.31
N CYS A 76 -1.32 -1.88 15.66
CA CYS A 76 -2.63 -1.46 16.16
C CYS A 76 -3.14 -0.13 15.56
N ILE A 77 -4.45 0.06 15.63
CA ILE A 77 -5.17 1.27 15.21
C ILE A 77 -6.16 1.76 16.29
N ASP A 78 -6.02 1.24 17.51
CA ASP A 78 -6.87 1.59 18.66
C ASP A 78 -6.71 3.09 19.02
#